data_AF-A0A9P7A7X2-F1
#
_entry.id   AF-A0A9P7A7X2-F1
#
_cell.length_a   1.000
_cell.length_b   1.000
_cell.length_c   1.000
_cell.angle_alpha   90.00
_cell.angle_beta   90.00
_cell.angle_gamma   90.00
#
_symmetry.space_group_name_H-M   'P 1'
#
loop_
_entity.id
_entity.type
_entity.pdbx_description
1 polymer ?
#
loop_
_entity_poly.entity_id
_entity_poly.type
_entity_poly.pdbx_seq_one_letter_code
_entity_poly.pdbx_strand_id
1 'polypeptide(L)'
;MHHGPSLPSVLKSKPATHDTTTTHDQLIAGLARVTSPQETPIYICAFQDCNRLFPSRDRVMLHRKRDHNSEEDRDIITWNE
;
A
#
# COMPACT_ATOMS: atom_id res chain seq x y z
N MET A 1 20.32 -24.31 13.95
CA MET A 1 18.89 -24.19 13.60
C MET A 1 18.25 -23.28 14.63
N HIS A 2 17.92 -22.04 14.28
CA HIS A 2 17.35 -21.08 15.23
C HIS A 2 15.83 -21.23 15.21
N HIS A 3 15.28 -21.87 16.24
CA HIS A 3 13.84 -21.85 16.49
C HIS A 3 13.46 -20.44 16.93
N GLY A 4 12.79 -19.69 16.06
CA GLY A 4 12.16 -18.42 16.41
C GLY A 4 11.07 -18.63 17.48
N PRO A 5 10.61 -17.56 18.14
CA PRO A 5 9.56 -17.67 19.14
C PRO A 5 8.29 -18.29 18.52
N SER A 6 7.85 -19.42 19.07
CA SER A 6 6.65 -20.14 18.64
C SER A 6 5.41 -19.45 19.19
N LEU A 7 4.69 -18.73 18.33
CA LEU A 7 3.39 -18.15 18.69
C LEU A 7 2.30 -19.24 18.67
N PRO A 8 1.30 -19.17 19.56
CA PRO A 8 0.19 -20.11 19.59
C PRO A 8 -0.74 -19.91 18.38
N SER A 9 -1.38 -20.99 17.92
CA SER A 9 -2.30 -21.00 16.76
C SER A 9 -3.48 -20.04 16.89
N VAL A 10 -3.84 -19.67 18.11
CA VAL A 10 -4.88 -18.66 18.39
C VAL A 10 -4.32 -17.72 19.45
N LEU A 11 -4.16 -16.46 19.06
CA LEU A 11 -3.86 -15.40 19.99
C LEU A 11 -5.14 -15.00 20.71
N LYS A 12 -5.09 -14.83 22.04
CA LYS A 12 -6.24 -14.35 22.81
C LYS A 12 -6.59 -12.95 22.32
N SER A 13 -7.78 -12.78 21.76
CA SER A 13 -8.31 -11.46 21.43
C SER A 13 -8.52 -10.66 22.72
N LYS A 14 -8.12 -9.40 22.70
CA LYS A 14 -8.43 -8.42 23.74
C LYS A 14 -9.35 -7.36 23.12
N PRO A 15 -10.34 -6.84 23.85
CA PRO A 15 -11.14 -5.71 23.37
C PRO A 15 -10.22 -4.54 23.02
N ALA A 16 -10.47 -3.89 21.89
CA ALA A 16 -9.79 -2.63 21.57
C ALA A 16 -10.29 -1.57 22.57
N THR A 17 -9.38 -1.07 23.41
CA THR A 17 -9.67 0.03 24.33
C THR A 17 -9.59 1.36 23.58
N HIS A 18 -10.53 2.27 23.84
CA HIS A 18 -10.45 3.62 23.30
C HIS A 18 -9.24 4.34 23.89
N ASP A 19 -8.50 5.06 23.06
CA ASP A 19 -7.40 5.88 23.53
C ASP A 19 -7.94 7.11 24.27
N THR A 20 -7.55 7.29 25.52
CA THR A 20 -7.94 8.44 26.35
C THR A 20 -6.75 9.32 26.72
N THR A 21 -5.56 9.00 26.21
CA THR A 21 -4.30 9.60 26.67
C THR A 21 -3.54 10.35 25.58
N THR A 22 -3.76 10.01 24.31
CA THR A 22 -3.11 10.71 23.21
C THR A 22 -3.61 12.14 23.10
N THR A 23 -2.67 13.09 23.11
CA THR A 23 -2.98 14.52 23.00
C THR A 23 -3.13 14.95 21.55
N HIS A 24 -3.80 16.08 21.33
CA HIS A 24 -3.96 16.66 19.99
C HIS A 24 -2.61 16.92 19.30
N ASP A 25 -1.62 17.43 20.03
CA ASP A 25 -0.28 17.68 19.49
C ASP A 25 0.44 16.40 19.07
N GLN A 26 0.24 15.30 19.81
CA GLN A 26 0.78 13.98 19.45
C GLN A 26 0.12 13.43 18.17
N LEU A 27 -1.17 13.70 17.96
CA LEU A 27 -1.85 13.35 16.71
C LEU A 27 -1.31 14.15 15.54
N ILE A 28 -1.08 15.46 15.71
CA ILE A 28 -0.52 16.32 14.65
C ILE A 28 0.92 15.89 14.32
N ALA A 29 1.74 15.64 15.34
CA ALA A 29 3.13 15.23 15.16
C ALA A 29 3.28 13.81 14.57
N GLY A 30 2.31 12.93 14.84
CA GLY A 30 2.30 11.54 14.39
C GLY A 30 1.48 11.28 13.12
N LEU A 31 0.75 12.27 12.60
CA LEU A 31 0.00 12.13 11.36
C LEU A 31 1.00 11.89 10.24
N ALA A 32 1.01 10.67 9.69
CA ALA A 32 1.64 10.42 8.40
C ALA A 32 1.15 11.50 7.42
N ARG A 33 2.06 12.04 6.57
CA ARG A 33 1.72 13.15 5.66
C ARG A 33 0.39 12.83 4.98
N VAL A 34 -0.63 13.63 5.31
CA VAL A 34 -1.90 13.61 4.58
C VAL A 34 -1.53 14.09 3.19
N THR A 35 -1.66 13.19 2.22
CA THR A 35 -1.31 13.44 0.84
C THR A 35 -2.55 13.30 -0.01
N SER A 36 -2.70 14.16 -0.99
CA SER A 36 -3.74 14.03 -1.98
C SER A 36 -3.37 12.94 -3.02
N PRO A 37 -4.35 12.38 -3.73
CA PRO A 37 -4.08 11.55 -4.91
C PRO A 37 -3.10 12.24 -5.87
N GLN A 38 -3.21 13.57 -6.03
CA GLN A 38 -2.33 14.34 -6.90
C GLN A 38 -0.88 14.41 -6.38
N GLU A 39 -0.68 14.45 -5.06
CA GLU A 39 0.65 14.47 -4.42
C GLU A 39 1.28 13.08 -4.35
N THR A 40 0.46 12.03 -4.27
CA THR A 40 0.90 10.63 -4.17
C THR A 40 0.15 9.76 -5.18
N PRO A 41 0.42 9.92 -6.48
CA PRO A 41 -0.27 9.16 -7.50
C PRO A 41 0.06 7.67 -7.35
N ILE A 42 -0.99 6.85 -7.35
CA ILE A 42 -0.88 5.39 -7.34
C ILE A 42 -1.32 4.90 -8.71
N TYR A 43 -0.42 4.19 -9.39
CA TYR A 43 -0.70 3.53 -10.65
C TYR A 43 -0.73 2.02 -10.43
N ILE A 44 -1.78 1.37 -10.91
CA ILE A 44 -2.04 -0.06 -10.70
C ILE A 44 -2.00 -0.76 -12.07
N CYS A 45 -1.18 -1.80 -12.18
CA CYS A 45 -1.22 -2.67 -13.36
C CYS A 45 -2.43 -3.62 -13.27
N ALA A 46 -3.45 -3.36 -14.07
CA ALA A 46 -4.66 -4.18 -14.16
C ALA A 46 -4.55 -5.28 -15.24
N PHE A 47 -3.33 -5.54 -15.73
CA PHE A 47 -3.08 -6.69 -16.59
C PHE A 47 -3.35 -7.98 -15.81
N GLN A 48 -4.03 -8.94 -16.45
CA GLN A 48 -4.55 -10.21 -15.89
C GLN A 48 -3.84 -10.68 -14.60
N ASP A 49 -4.54 -10.56 -13.46
CA ASP A 49 -4.11 -10.98 -12.12
C ASP A 49 -2.82 -10.34 -11.55
N CYS A 50 -2.27 -9.30 -12.19
CA CYS A 50 -1.06 -8.63 -11.70
C CYS A 50 -1.32 -7.75 -10.48
N ASN A 51 -2.23 -6.77 -10.61
CA ASN A 51 -2.66 -5.83 -9.56
C ASN A 51 -1.51 -5.15 -8.79
N ARG A 52 -0.33 -5.02 -9.40
CA ARG A 52 0.85 -4.41 -8.77
C ARG A 52 0.73 -2.89 -8.74
N LEU A 53 1.13 -2.30 -7.62
CA LEU A 53 1.10 -0.85 -7.38
C LEU A 53 2.46 -0.21 -7.65
N PHE A 54 2.43 0.97 -8.24
CA PHE A 54 3.61 1.73 -8.62
C PHE A 54 3.42 3.23 -8.35
N PRO A 55 4.50 3.95 -8.00
CA PRO A 55 4.45 5.37 -7.67
C PRO A 55 4.47 6.30 -8.90
N SER A 56 4.68 5.75 -10.10
CA SER A 56 4.69 6.54 -11.34
C SER A 56 4.27 5.71 -12.55
N ARG A 57 3.77 6.40 -13.59
CA ARG A 57 3.38 5.77 -14.86
C ARG A 57 4.53 5.02 -15.52
N ASP A 58 5.71 5.62 -15.56
CA ASP A 58 6.92 5.01 -16.16
C ASP A 58 7.29 3.68 -15.50
N ARG A 59 7.11 3.57 -14.18
CA ARG A 59 7.39 2.34 -13.43
C ARG A 59 6.41 1.22 -13.82
N VAL A 60 5.12 1.53 -14.01
CA VAL A 60 4.15 0.55 -14.52
C VAL A 60 4.51 0.11 -15.92
N MET A 61 4.83 1.06 -16.81
CA MET A 61 5.16 0.75 -18.21
C MET A 61 6.41 -0.14 -18.31
N LEU A 62 7.44 0.15 -17.51
CA LEU A 62 8.64 -0.69 -17.43
C LEU A 62 8.31 -2.11 -16.94
N HIS A 63 7.48 -2.21 -15.91
CA HIS A 63 7.01 -3.51 -15.41
C HIS A 63 6.21 -4.26 -16.47
N ARG A 64 5.29 -3.61 -17.16
CA ARG A 64 4.43 -4.22 -18.18
C ARG A 64 5.24 -4.74 -19.37
N LYS A 65 6.24 -3.99 -19.81
CA LYS A 65 7.18 -4.43 -20.85
C LYS A 65 7.98 -5.66 -20.42
N ARG A 66 8.45 -5.69 -19.16
CA ARG A 66 9.30 -6.78 -18.64
C ARG A 66 8.51 -8.05 -18.30
N ASP A 67 7.37 -7.90 -17.65
CA ASP A 67 6.63 -9.01 -17.01
C ASP A 67 5.40 -9.46 -17.83
N HIS A 68 4.89 -8.59 -18.72
CA HIS A 68 3.70 -8.85 -19.55
C HIS A 68 3.97 -8.73 -21.05
N ASN A 69 5.21 -8.42 -21.46
CA ASN A 69 5.62 -8.20 -22.85
C ASN A 69 4.64 -7.29 -23.63
N SER A 70 4.08 -6.28 -22.95
CA SER A 70 3.06 -5.39 -23.49
C SER A 70 3.48 -3.95 -23.29
N GLU A 71 3.30 -3.16 -24.35
CA GLU A 71 3.59 -1.71 -24.38
C GLU A 71 2.32 -0.85 -24.42
N GLU A 72 1.14 -1.48 -24.32
CA GLU A 72 -0.13 -0.77 -24.27
C GLU A 72 -0.38 -0.18 -22.87
N ASP A 73 -1.10 0.93 -22.79
CA ASP A 73 -1.41 1.60 -21.51
C ASP A 73 -2.85 1.39 -21.02
N ARG A 74 -3.66 0.63 -21.76
CA ARG A 74 -5.12 0.51 -21.57
C ARG A 74 -5.53 -0.09 -20.22
N ASP A 75 -4.68 -0.91 -19.62
CA ASP A 75 -4.95 -1.61 -18.35
C ASP A 75 -4.15 -1.01 -17.19
N ILE A 76 -4.02 0.32 -17.17
CA ILE A 76 -3.41 1.04 -16.06
C ILE A 76 -4.51 1.84 -15.37
N ILE A 77 -4.80 1.47 -14.12
CA ILE A 77 -5.76 2.18 -13.28
C ILE A 77 -4.97 3.20 -12.45
N THR A 78 -5.46 4.43 -12.37
CA THR A 78 -4.93 5.46 -11.49
C THR A 78 -5.98 5.84 -10.45
N TRP A 79 -5.57 6.07 -9.21
CA TRP A 79 -6.47 6.56 -8.16
C TRP A 79 -6.81 8.07 -8.31
N ASN A 80 -6.29 8.73 -9.34
CA ASN A 80 -6.41 10.18 -9.54
C ASN A 80 -7.54 10.60 -10.50
N GLU A 81 -8.37 9.68 -10.99
CA GLU A 81 -9.44 9.92 -11.95
C GLU A 81 -10.82 9.48 -11.42
#